data_AF-A0A953L4V6-F1
#
_entry.id   AF-A0A953L4V6-F1
#
_cell.length_a   1.000
_cell.length_b   1.000
_cell.length_c   1.000
_cell.angle_alpha   90.00
_cell.angle_beta   90.00
_cell.angle_gamma   90.00
#
_symmetry.space_group_name_H-M   'P 1'
#
loop_
_entity.id
_entity.type
_entity.pdbx_description
1 polymer ?
#
loop_
_entity_poly.entity_id
_entity_poly.type
_entity_poly.pdbx_seq_one_letter_code
_entity_poly.pdbx_strand_id
1 'polypeptide(L)' 'MKNTLELDSLDYVDLVVIIESNFGVKLTEADFSNIDTFQDFYQLIEQKRA' A
#
# COMPACT_ATOMS: atom_id res chain seq x y z
N MET A 1 -1.78 7.03 -16.44
CA MET A 1 -1.36 7.53 -15.11
C MET A 1 -2.27 7.00 -13.98
N LYS A 2 -3.59 6.80 -14.19
CA LYS A 2 -4.46 6.03 -13.28
C LYS A 2 -4.53 4.50 -13.53
N ASN A 3 -3.77 3.99 -14.51
CA ASN A 3 -3.72 2.56 -14.88
C ASN A 3 -2.41 1.89 -14.41
N THR A 4 -1.67 2.48 -13.46
CA THR A 4 -0.28 2.05 -13.20
C THR A 4 -0.17 0.71 -12.49
N LEU A 5 -1.25 0.23 -11.88
CA LEU A 5 -1.19 -0.97 -11.05
C LEU A 5 -2.05 -2.13 -11.55
N GLU A 6 -3.12 -1.91 -12.33
CA GLU A 6 -4.04 -2.96 -12.84
C GLU A 6 -4.26 -4.12 -11.84
N LEU A 7 -4.24 -3.80 -10.54
CA LEU A 7 -4.28 -4.80 -9.48
C LEU A 7 -5.70 -5.31 -9.43
N ASP A 8 -5.87 -6.58 -9.76
CA ASP A 8 -7.13 -7.25 -9.47
C ASP A 8 -7.29 -7.37 -7.96
N SER A 9 -8.50 -7.65 -7.50
CA SER A 9 -8.80 -7.76 -6.07
C SER A 9 -7.91 -8.76 -5.31
N LEU A 10 -7.34 -9.75 -6.00
CA LEU A 10 -6.38 -10.69 -5.43
C LEU A 10 -4.99 -10.08 -5.27
N ASP A 11 -4.54 -9.29 -6.25
CA ASP A 11 -3.22 -8.65 -6.20
C ASP A 11 -3.15 -7.62 -5.07
N TYR A 12 -4.26 -6.93 -4.77
CA TYR A 12 -4.35 -6.04 -3.60
C TYR A 12 -4.11 -6.77 -2.29
N VAL A 13 -4.71 -7.96 -2.12
CA VAL A 13 -4.55 -8.76 -0.90
C VAL A 13 -3.09 -9.20 -0.76
N ASP A 14 -2.49 -9.67 -1.85
CA ASP A 14 -1.08 -10.09 -1.84
C ASP A 14 -0.15 -8.92 -1.53
N LEU A 15 -0.40 -7.73 -2.08
CA LEU A 15 0.41 -6.53 -1.84
C LEU A 15 0.34 -6.10 -0.36
N VAL A 16 -0.86 -6.09 0.24
CA VAL A 16 -1.03 -5.80 1.68
C VAL A 16 -0.26 -6.79 2.55
N VAL A 17 -0.38 -8.09 2.25
CA VAL A 17 0.31 -9.15 3.00
C VAL A 17 1.83 -9.03 2.87
N ILE A 18 2.35 -8.73 1.68
CA ILE A 18 3.78 -8.51 1.45
C ILE A 18 4.28 -7.31 2.25
N ILE A 19 3.53 -6.21 2.30
CA ILE A 19 3.91 -5.02 3.06
C ILE A 19 3.91 -5.30 4.57
N GLU A 20 2.87 -5.96 5.07
CA GLU A 20 2.77 -6.35 6.47
C GLU A 20 3.94 -7.27 6.85
N SER A 21 4.30 -8.23 5.98
CA SER A 21 5.41 -9.15 6.22
C SER A 21 6.79 -8.50 6.12
N ASN A 22 7.00 -7.49 5.26
CA ASN A 22 8.31 -6.86 5.08
C ASN A 22 8.54 -5.69 6.04
N PHE A 23 7.49 -4.91 6.32
CA PHE A 23 7.59 -3.67 7.08
C PHE A 23 6.95 -3.76 8.48
N GLY A 24 6.17 -4.80 8.76
CA GLY A 24 5.48 -4.99 10.05
C GLY A 24 4.32 -4.00 10.27
N VAL A 25 3.86 -3.34 9.22
CA VAL A 25 2.78 -2.34 9.28
C VAL A 25 1.53 -2.86 8.58
N LYS A 26 0.39 -2.67 9.24
CA LYS A 26 -0.91 -3.07 8.71
C LYS A 26 -1.56 -1.92 7.95
N LEU A 27 -1.73 -2.11 6.64
CA LEU A 27 -2.44 -1.18 5.77
C LEU A 27 -3.89 -1.62 5.59
N THR A 28 -4.79 -0.66 5.48
CA THR A 28 -6.23 -0.85 5.24
C THR A 28 -6.62 -0.22 3.91
N GLU A 29 -7.76 -0.62 3.33
CA GLU A 29 -8.27 -0.06 2.07
C GLU A 29 -8.36 1.48 2.09
N ALA A 30 -8.67 2.07 3.25
CA ALA A 30 -8.70 3.51 3.45
C ALA A 30 -7.32 4.17 3.29
N ASP A 31 -6.24 3.47 3.66
CA ASP A 31 -4.88 3.95 3.50
C ASP A 31 -4.47 4.01 2.02
N PHE A 32 -4.91 3.03 1.21
CA PHE A 32 -4.65 3.01 -0.24
C PHE A 32 -5.40 4.08 -1.02
N SER A 33 -6.52 4.55 -0.50
CA SER A 33 -7.31 5.60 -1.15
C SER A 33 -6.58 6.94 -1.26
N ASN A 34 -5.53 7.14 -0.46
CA ASN A 34 -4.69 8.35 -0.46
C ASN A 34 -3.32 8.14 -1.13
N ILE A 35 -3.08 6.98 -1.76
CA ILE A 35 -1.81 6.65 -2.40
C ILE A 35 -1.97 6.85 -3.91
N ASP A 36 -1.53 8.01 -4.41
CA ASP A 36 -1.50 8.29 -5.85
C ASP A 36 -0.11 8.03 -6.45
N THR A 37 0.93 8.10 -5.63
CA THR A 37 2.33 7.92 -6.03
C THR A 37 3.09 6.95 -5.12
N PHE A 38 4.21 6.40 -5.61
CA PHE A 38 5.14 5.64 -4.77
C PHE A 38 5.66 6.47 -3.58
N GLN A 39 5.75 7.79 -3.72
CA GLN A 39 6.18 8.67 -2.64
C GLN A 39 5.17 8.67 -1.49
N ASP A 40 3.86 8.76 -1.80
CA ASP A 40 2.78 8.69 -0.81
C ASP A 40 2.79 7.34 -0.09
N PHE A 41 3.05 6.27 -0.83
CA PHE A 41 3.21 4.93 -0.28
C PHE A 41 4.37 4.82 0.73
N TYR A 42 5.55 5.32 0.37
CA TYR A 42 6.69 5.33 1.28
C TYR A 42 6.42 6.17 2.52
N GLN A 43 5.81 7.35 2.37
CA GLN A 43 5.46 8.22 3.50
C GLN A 43 4.44 7.56 4.43
N LEU A 44 3.45 6.86 3.89
CA LEU A 44 2.46 6.12 4.67
C LEU A 44 3.11 5.01 5.53
N ILE A 45 4.02 4.24 4.94
CA ILE A 45 4.78 3.21 5.67
C ILE A 45 5.63 3.83 6.78
N GLU A 46 6.32 4.93 6.47
CA GLU A 46 7.14 5.65 7.44
C GLU A 46 6.31 6.20 8.61
N GLN A 47 5.15 6.80 8.33
CA GLN A 47 4.19 7.27 9.34
C GLN A 47 3.63 6.14 10.20
N LYS A 48 3.38 4.96 9.64
CA LYS A 48 2.86 3.81 10.40
C LYS A 48 3.93 3.09 11.22
N ARG A 49 5.22 3.25 10.88
CA ARG A 49 6.35 2.68 11.63
C ARG A 49 6.81 3.56 12.80
N ALA A 50 6.58 4.87 12.73
CA ALA A 50 6.94 5.83 13.77
C ALA A 50 5.92 5.83 14.94
#